data_AF-A0A9X7XZ23-F1
#
_entry.id   AF-A0A9X7XZ23-F1
#
_cell.length_a   1.000
_cell.length_b   1.000
_cell.length_c   1.000
_cell.angle_alpha   90.00
_cell.angle_beta   90.00
_cell.angle_gamma   90.00
#
_symmetry.space_group_name_H-M   'P 1'
#
loop_
_entity.id
_entity.type
_entity.pdbx_description
1 polymer ?
#
loop_
_entity_poly.entity_id
_entity_poly.type
_entity_poly.pdbx_seq_one_letter_code
_entity_poly.pdbx_strand_id
1 'polypeptide(L)'
;MKTPDYIYPKIRVQIEEKIFSIINFKGRKAEEVKKTLVTAALTKDSVENKAKEFDISPQTVRNYVEEQPQVIEQILNVIKTISIKQLSERKRVKISIDWTSIKYKGKPVEGTSGSKQGYSWNYATATTRVKGKTLILAFTRVEKGMTRLEIVENLVKQILALGLEIELIALDAGFYSVDVINYLSRFNFIIGVPVEKVGIHRNFDGDYTAKSRGKKAKFRLIIHHGREKEYLAKGTNLDVNRSMVVKWYNKVRTPIETSYKLIKSFLIFTSSRSRLFRLFIFVLAMLIYTLYLLLKGTTSKEDFRLLLIALFLQDNITTIQEYLVKIFYPLFNSLELFSG
;
A
#
# COMPACT_ATOMS: atom_id res chain seq x y z
N MET A 1 12.60 7.61 -36.52
CA MET A 1 11.18 7.98 -36.73
C MET A 1 10.84 9.13 -35.80
N LYS A 2 10.60 10.33 -36.36
CA LYS A 2 10.05 11.46 -35.61
C LYS A 2 8.55 11.23 -35.46
N THR A 3 8.06 11.06 -34.24
CA THR A 3 6.62 11.06 -33.95
C THR A 3 6.09 12.49 -34.14
N PRO A 4 4.97 12.72 -34.84
CA PRO A 4 4.50 14.07 -35.19
C PRO A 4 4.05 14.87 -33.95
N ASP A 5 4.47 16.13 -33.85
CA ASP A 5 4.25 17.07 -32.73
C ASP A 5 2.77 17.24 -32.29
N TYR A 6 1.81 16.83 -33.13
CA TYR A 6 0.37 16.91 -32.87
C TYR A 6 -0.21 15.79 -31.99
N ILE A 7 0.50 14.67 -31.82
CA ILE A 7 0.00 13.54 -31.01
C ILE A 7 0.14 13.82 -29.49
N TYR A 8 1.02 14.76 -29.13
CA TYR A 8 1.54 14.94 -27.78
C TYR A 8 0.59 15.63 -26.78
N PRO A 9 -0.10 16.74 -27.13
CA PRO A 9 -1.07 17.36 -26.22
C PRO A 9 -2.29 16.47 -26.00
N LYS A 10 -2.68 15.70 -27.02
CA LYS A 10 -3.83 14.79 -26.95
C LYS A 10 -3.59 13.64 -25.97
N ILE A 11 -2.41 13.00 -26.02
CA ILE A 11 -2.04 11.95 -25.05
C ILE A 11 -1.99 12.51 -23.63
N ARG A 12 -1.43 13.70 -23.45
CA ARG A 12 -1.38 14.38 -22.14
C ARG A 12 -2.78 14.53 -21.55
N VAL A 13 -3.70 15.14 -22.30
CA VAL A 13 -5.10 15.36 -21.89
C VAL A 13 -5.77 14.03 -21.56
N GLN A 14 -5.57 12.99 -22.37
CA GLN A 14 -6.16 11.69 -22.11
C GLN A 14 -5.62 11.01 -20.84
N ILE A 15 -4.34 11.19 -20.50
CA ILE A 15 -3.79 10.67 -19.24
C ILE A 15 -4.39 11.43 -18.05
N GLU A 16 -4.46 12.75 -18.13
CA GLU A 16 -5.05 13.60 -17.10
C GLU A 16 -6.52 13.22 -16.86
N GLU A 17 -7.32 13.14 -17.94
CA GLU A 17 -8.71 12.70 -17.91
C GLU A 17 -8.85 11.31 -17.26
N LYS A 18 -7.98 10.36 -17.59
CA LYS A 18 -8.02 9.01 -16.99
C LYS A 18 -7.61 8.99 -15.52
N ILE A 19 -6.62 9.77 -15.11
CA ILE A 19 -6.25 9.84 -13.69
C ILE A 19 -7.37 10.52 -12.90
N PHE A 20 -7.97 11.56 -13.45
CA PHE A 20 -9.08 12.28 -12.82
C PHE A 20 -10.41 11.52 -12.86
N SER A 21 -10.61 10.61 -13.83
CA SER A 21 -11.74 9.70 -13.83
C SER A 21 -11.64 8.65 -12.72
N ILE A 22 -10.44 8.37 -12.17
CA ILE A 22 -10.28 7.50 -11.00
C ILE A 22 -10.72 8.22 -9.72
N ILE A 23 -10.40 9.51 -9.59
CA ILE A 23 -10.77 10.35 -8.44
C ILE A 23 -12.09 11.06 -8.74
N ASN A 24 -13.15 10.29 -8.95
CA ASN A 24 -14.40 10.78 -9.57
C ASN A 24 -15.34 11.52 -8.60
N PHE A 25 -14.89 12.66 -8.09
CA PHE A 25 -15.75 13.58 -7.35
C PHE A 25 -16.78 14.23 -8.27
N LYS A 26 -18.03 14.36 -7.79
CA LYS A 26 -19.11 15.10 -8.46
C LYS A 26 -19.27 16.49 -7.86
N GLY A 27 -19.51 17.49 -8.70
CA GLY A 27 -19.82 18.86 -8.26
C GLY A 27 -19.03 19.93 -9.01
N ARG A 28 -19.45 21.19 -8.89
CA ARG A 28 -18.91 22.33 -9.66
C ARG A 28 -17.43 22.61 -9.41
N LYS A 29 -16.90 22.17 -8.27
CA LYS A 29 -15.51 22.37 -7.84
C LYS A 29 -14.70 21.07 -7.81
N ALA A 30 -15.23 20.00 -8.39
CA ALA A 30 -14.58 18.69 -8.37
C ALA A 30 -13.19 18.71 -9.01
N GLU A 31 -13.03 19.47 -10.10
CA GLU A 31 -11.77 19.58 -10.83
C GLU A 31 -10.67 20.20 -9.97
N GLU A 32 -10.94 21.36 -9.37
CA GLU A 32 -10.01 22.06 -8.48
C GLU A 32 -9.71 21.24 -7.23
N VAL A 33 -10.69 20.49 -6.71
CA VAL A 33 -10.49 19.57 -5.59
C VAL A 33 -9.54 18.43 -5.95
N LYS A 34 -9.72 17.79 -7.12
CA LYS A 34 -8.80 16.73 -7.62
C LYS A 34 -7.39 17.29 -7.79
N LYS A 35 -7.24 18.43 -8.47
CA LYS A 35 -5.96 19.12 -8.69
C LYS A 35 -5.27 19.45 -7.36
N THR A 36 -6.00 19.98 -6.38
CA THR A 36 -5.49 20.29 -5.04
C THR A 36 -4.96 19.04 -4.34
N LEU A 37 -5.74 17.97 -4.29
CA LEU A 37 -5.39 16.74 -3.58
C LEU A 37 -4.17 16.05 -4.21
N VAL A 38 -4.18 15.89 -5.53
CA VAL A 38 -3.08 15.23 -6.24
C VAL A 38 -1.81 16.05 -6.13
N THR A 39 -1.87 17.38 -6.32
CA THR A 39 -0.71 18.25 -6.20
C THR A 39 -0.13 18.22 -4.78
N ALA A 40 -0.97 18.33 -3.75
CA ALA A 40 -0.51 18.27 -2.35
C ALA A 40 0.20 16.93 -2.03
N ALA A 41 -0.27 15.82 -2.60
CA ALA A 41 0.37 14.52 -2.44
C ALA A 41 1.74 14.46 -3.14
N LEU A 42 1.82 15.01 -4.35
CA LEU A 42 3.03 15.02 -5.18
C LEU A 42 4.08 16.03 -4.73
N THR A 43 3.70 17.10 -4.05
CA THR A 43 4.64 18.07 -3.46
C THR A 43 4.91 17.82 -1.99
N LYS A 44 4.23 16.83 -1.37
CA LYS A 44 4.28 16.56 0.07
C LYS A 44 3.95 17.83 0.85
N ASP A 45 2.82 18.43 0.52
CA ASP A 45 2.34 19.68 1.11
C ASP A 45 0.98 19.44 1.78
N SER A 46 0.42 20.49 2.35
CA SER A 46 -0.90 20.52 2.97
C SER A 46 -1.97 20.97 1.98
N VAL A 47 -3.22 20.58 2.23
CA VAL A 47 -4.36 21.09 1.46
C VAL A 47 -4.54 22.59 1.69
N GLU A 48 -4.19 23.09 2.87
CA GLU A 48 -4.23 24.51 3.23
C GLU A 48 -3.40 25.39 2.31
N ASN A 49 -2.21 24.92 1.93
CA ASN A 49 -1.35 25.64 1.01
C ASN A 49 -1.83 25.49 -0.43
N LYS A 50 -2.15 24.25 -0.85
CA LYS A 50 -2.47 23.97 -2.26
C LYS A 50 -3.84 24.44 -2.72
N ALA A 51 -4.83 24.52 -1.83
CA ALA A 51 -6.16 24.98 -2.23
C ALA A 51 -6.15 26.44 -2.73
N LYS A 52 -5.23 27.29 -2.22
CA LYS A 52 -5.07 28.68 -2.65
C LYS A 52 -4.62 28.80 -4.11
N GLU A 53 -3.82 27.85 -4.60
CA GLU A 53 -3.34 27.83 -5.99
C GLU A 53 -4.47 27.58 -7.00
N PHE A 54 -5.60 27.02 -6.54
CA PHE A 54 -6.75 26.66 -7.38
C PHE A 54 -8.03 27.42 -7.01
N ASP A 55 -7.91 28.54 -6.28
CA ASP A 55 -9.04 29.40 -5.88
C ASP A 55 -10.22 28.64 -5.24
N ILE A 56 -9.89 27.71 -4.33
CA ILE A 56 -10.89 26.99 -3.52
C ILE A 56 -10.49 27.00 -2.05
N SER A 57 -11.49 26.86 -1.16
CA SER A 57 -11.20 26.75 0.27
C SER A 57 -10.69 25.34 0.63
N PRO A 58 -9.75 25.21 1.58
CA PRO A 58 -9.36 23.91 2.13
C PRO A 58 -10.53 23.14 2.75
N GLN A 59 -11.57 23.83 3.22
CA GLN A 59 -12.77 23.21 3.76
C GLN A 59 -13.59 22.55 2.64
N THR A 60 -13.72 23.20 1.48
CA THR A 60 -14.36 22.63 0.30
C THR A 60 -13.72 21.30 -0.09
N VAL A 61 -12.39 21.22 -0.11
CA VAL A 61 -11.66 19.96 -0.41
C VAL A 61 -12.04 18.85 0.57
N ARG A 62 -12.16 19.17 1.87
CA ARG A 62 -12.56 18.17 2.89
C ARG A 62 -14.00 17.73 2.73
N ASN A 63 -14.91 18.68 2.52
CA ASN A 63 -16.33 18.40 2.33
C ASN A 63 -16.54 17.43 1.16
N TYR A 64 -15.85 17.64 0.03
CA TYR A 64 -15.93 16.71 -1.11
C TYR A 64 -15.53 15.29 -0.75
N VAL A 65 -14.46 15.11 0.03
CA VAL A 65 -14.03 13.78 0.50
C VAL A 65 -15.03 13.18 1.49
N GLU A 66 -15.63 14.00 2.34
CA GLU A 66 -16.51 13.57 3.43
C GLU A 66 -17.93 13.25 2.95
N GLU A 67 -18.44 14.02 2.00
CA GLU A 67 -19.77 13.86 1.39
C GLU A 67 -19.78 12.78 0.30
N GLN A 68 -18.61 12.38 -0.21
CA GLN A 68 -18.48 11.38 -1.29
C GLN A 68 -17.53 10.22 -0.92
N PRO A 69 -17.79 9.50 0.19
CA PRO A 69 -16.93 8.40 0.65
C PRO A 69 -16.76 7.27 -0.37
N GLN A 70 -17.72 7.08 -1.28
CA GLN A 70 -17.68 6.07 -2.35
C GLN A 70 -16.44 6.18 -3.24
N VAL A 71 -15.85 7.37 -3.36
CA VAL A 71 -14.62 7.60 -4.15
C VAL A 71 -13.45 6.78 -3.59
N ILE A 72 -13.41 6.53 -2.28
CA ILE A 72 -12.37 5.71 -1.65
C ILE A 72 -12.43 4.27 -2.17
N GLU A 73 -13.63 3.70 -2.24
CA GLU A 73 -13.83 2.33 -2.71
C GLU A 73 -13.51 2.20 -4.21
N GLN A 74 -13.90 3.21 -5.00
CA GLN A 74 -13.54 3.28 -6.43
C GLN A 74 -12.02 3.28 -6.61
N ILE A 75 -11.29 4.10 -5.87
CA ILE A 75 -9.81 4.13 -5.92
C ILE A 75 -9.22 2.77 -5.52
N LEU A 76 -9.72 2.14 -4.45
CA LEU A 76 -9.27 0.82 -4.01
C LEU A 76 -9.50 -0.27 -5.08
N ASN A 77 -10.64 -0.22 -5.78
CA ASN A 77 -10.95 -1.14 -6.86
C ASN A 77 -10.02 -0.94 -8.06
N VAL A 78 -9.67 0.31 -8.39
CA VAL A 78 -8.68 0.61 -9.43
C VAL A 78 -7.30 0.08 -9.03
N ILE A 79 -6.85 0.30 -7.79
CA ILE A 79 -5.57 -0.24 -7.29
C ILE A 79 -5.53 -1.77 -7.44
N LYS A 80 -6.59 -2.47 -7.03
CA LYS A 80 -6.69 -3.93 -7.16
C LYS A 80 -6.65 -4.37 -8.62
N THR A 81 -7.39 -3.68 -9.49
CA THR A 81 -7.43 -3.97 -10.93
C THR A 81 -6.05 -3.81 -11.56
N ILE A 82 -5.33 -2.73 -11.23
CA ILE A 82 -3.96 -2.51 -11.68
C ILE A 82 -3.04 -3.65 -11.22
N SER A 83 -3.11 -4.02 -9.94
CA SER A 83 -2.33 -5.13 -9.41
C SER A 83 -2.63 -6.44 -10.12
N ILE A 84 -3.90 -6.79 -10.36
CA ILE A 84 -4.28 -8.02 -11.06
C ILE A 84 -3.73 -8.05 -12.49
N LYS A 85 -3.85 -6.96 -13.27
CA LYS A 85 -3.29 -6.96 -14.64
C LYS A 85 -1.76 -7.06 -14.63
N GLN A 86 -1.09 -6.46 -13.65
CA GLN A 86 0.37 -6.60 -13.48
C GLN A 86 0.80 -8.01 -13.04
N LEU A 87 -0.10 -8.82 -12.46
CA LEU A 87 0.14 -10.25 -12.22
C LEU A 87 0.09 -11.07 -13.52
N SER A 88 -0.57 -10.55 -14.56
CA SER A 88 -0.77 -11.22 -15.85
C SER A 88 -1.43 -12.60 -15.62
N GLU A 89 -0.89 -13.69 -16.17
CA GLU A 89 -1.45 -15.05 -16.03
C GLU A 89 -1.18 -15.69 -14.65
N ARG A 90 -0.46 -15.02 -13.74
CA ARG A 90 -0.13 -15.60 -12.43
C ARG A 90 -1.33 -15.58 -11.50
N LYS A 91 -2.02 -16.72 -11.40
CA LYS A 91 -3.10 -16.92 -10.42
C LYS A 91 -2.59 -17.24 -9.01
N ARG A 92 -1.39 -17.83 -8.90
CA ARG A 92 -0.80 -18.26 -7.63
C ARG A 92 0.26 -17.27 -7.14
N VAL A 93 0.10 -16.75 -5.92
CA VAL A 93 0.89 -15.63 -5.37
C VAL A 93 1.48 -15.92 -4.00
N LYS A 94 2.67 -15.36 -3.75
CA LYS A 94 3.25 -15.23 -2.40
C LYS A 94 2.87 -13.87 -1.85
N ILE A 95 2.28 -13.83 -0.67
CA ILE A 95 1.80 -12.59 -0.06
C ILE A 95 2.57 -12.25 1.19
N SER A 96 2.80 -10.96 1.39
CA SER A 96 3.26 -10.39 2.64
C SER A 96 2.14 -9.57 3.25
N ILE A 97 1.91 -9.74 4.55
CA ILE A 97 0.98 -8.93 5.33
C ILE A 97 1.78 -8.09 6.32
N ASP A 98 1.48 -6.81 6.37
CA ASP A 98 2.05 -5.88 7.33
C ASP A 98 1.02 -4.78 7.67
N TRP A 99 1.25 -4.06 8.76
CA TRP A 99 0.54 -2.82 9.05
C TRP A 99 1.49 -1.66 9.23
N THR A 100 0.96 -0.45 9.04
CA THR A 100 1.69 0.79 9.24
C THR A 100 0.88 1.75 10.10
N SER A 101 1.59 2.44 11.00
CA SER A 101 1.06 3.57 11.76
C SER A 101 1.44 4.89 11.11
N ILE A 102 0.47 5.80 10.98
CA ILE A 102 0.68 7.20 10.62
C ILE A 102 0.43 8.04 11.87
N LYS A 103 1.50 8.68 12.36
CA LYS A 103 1.41 9.58 13.51
C LYS A 103 0.58 10.82 13.16
N TYR A 104 -0.27 11.19 14.09
CA TYR A 104 -1.07 12.39 14.06
C TYR A 104 -0.30 13.51 14.75
N LYS A 105 -0.15 14.64 14.05
CA LYS A 105 0.61 15.81 14.51
C LYS A 105 -0.23 16.82 15.33
N GLY A 106 -1.50 16.53 15.65
CA GLY A 106 -2.38 17.41 16.41
C GLY A 106 -2.80 16.84 17.77
N LYS A 107 -3.63 17.56 18.54
CA LYS A 107 -4.12 17.12 19.87
C LYS A 107 -4.94 15.83 19.76
N PRO A 108 -4.73 14.84 20.65
CA PRO A 108 -5.14 13.44 20.49
C PRO A 108 -6.64 13.28 20.29
N VAL A 109 -7.04 12.19 19.63
CA VAL A 109 -8.45 11.87 19.37
C VAL A 109 -8.76 10.49 19.93
N GLU A 110 -9.78 10.37 20.78
CA GLU A 110 -10.22 9.09 21.32
C GLU A 110 -10.64 8.11 20.20
N GLY A 111 -10.29 6.83 20.37
CA GLY A 111 -10.65 5.76 19.42
C GLY A 111 -9.68 5.53 18.26
N THR A 112 -8.53 6.19 18.24
CA THR A 112 -7.41 5.86 17.34
C THR A 112 -6.62 4.68 17.89
N SER A 113 -6.30 3.72 17.02
CA SER A 113 -5.63 2.48 17.40
C SER A 113 -4.12 2.71 17.62
N GLY A 114 -3.53 2.03 18.60
CA GLY A 114 -2.09 1.73 18.63
C GLY A 114 -1.17 2.59 19.50
N SER A 115 -1.61 3.67 20.14
CA SER A 115 -0.81 4.35 21.18
C SER A 115 -1.63 4.62 22.43
N LYS A 116 -0.96 4.60 23.61
CA LYS A 116 -1.56 4.93 24.93
C LYS A 116 -2.29 6.28 24.95
N GLN A 117 -2.17 7.11 23.91
CA GLN A 117 -2.73 8.45 23.85
C GLN A 117 -3.44 8.78 22.51
N GLY A 118 -3.74 7.81 21.64
CA GLY A 118 -4.59 8.08 20.49
C GLY A 118 -4.03 9.05 19.42
N TYR A 119 -2.74 8.88 19.10
CA TYR A 119 -2.03 9.71 18.10
C TYR A 119 -1.67 8.96 16.82
N SER A 120 -2.24 7.80 16.53
CA SER A 120 -1.87 7.02 15.34
C SER A 120 -3.05 6.42 14.61
N TRP A 121 -2.98 6.47 13.28
CA TRP A 121 -3.91 5.77 12.40
C TRP A 121 -3.21 4.57 11.81
N ASN A 122 -3.82 3.40 11.94
CA ASN A 122 -3.22 2.15 11.49
C ASN A 122 -3.93 1.61 10.25
N TYR A 123 -3.14 1.15 9.31
CA TYR A 123 -3.58 0.58 8.05
C TYR A 123 -2.80 -0.70 7.80
N ALA A 124 -3.47 -1.75 7.37
CA ALA A 124 -2.83 -3.01 7.00
C ALA A 124 -3.03 -3.29 5.52
N THR A 125 -2.01 -3.87 4.88
CA THR A 125 -2.06 -4.26 3.47
C THR A 125 -1.53 -5.67 3.29
N ALA A 126 -2.04 -6.35 2.28
CA ALA A 126 -1.41 -7.54 1.74
C ALA A 126 -0.83 -7.22 0.36
N THR A 127 0.45 -7.57 0.17
CA THR A 127 1.18 -7.27 -1.05
C THR A 127 1.82 -8.51 -1.64
N THR A 128 2.07 -8.50 -2.94
CA THR A 128 2.86 -9.53 -3.62
C THR A 128 3.95 -8.90 -4.47
N ARG A 129 5.08 -9.59 -4.64
CA ARG A 129 6.20 -9.09 -5.43
C ARG A 129 6.31 -9.80 -6.76
N VAL A 130 6.16 -9.06 -7.86
CA VAL A 130 6.30 -9.56 -9.24
C VAL A 130 7.16 -8.60 -10.05
N LYS A 131 8.17 -9.13 -10.76
CA LYS A 131 9.08 -8.36 -11.64
C LYS A 131 9.66 -7.10 -10.97
N GLY A 132 10.04 -7.19 -9.68
CA GLY A 132 10.60 -6.07 -8.91
C GLY A 132 9.59 -5.02 -8.41
N LYS A 133 8.30 -5.18 -8.73
CA LYS A 133 7.18 -4.36 -8.27
C LYS A 133 6.49 -5.03 -7.07
N THR A 134 6.10 -4.25 -6.06
CA THR A 134 5.40 -4.75 -4.88
C THR A 134 3.93 -4.29 -4.97
N LEU A 135 3.09 -5.15 -5.55
CA LEU A 135 1.69 -4.86 -5.87
C LEU A 135 0.81 -4.97 -4.63
N ILE A 136 -0.19 -4.10 -4.50
CA ILE A 136 -1.14 -4.11 -3.39
C ILE A 136 -2.36 -4.91 -3.81
N LEU A 137 -2.66 -6.00 -3.10
CA LEU A 137 -3.79 -6.89 -3.39
C LEU A 137 -4.98 -6.64 -2.46
N ALA A 138 -4.70 -6.33 -1.19
CA ALA A 138 -5.74 -6.08 -0.21
C ALA A 138 -5.33 -4.96 0.75
N PHE A 139 -6.34 -4.33 1.33
CA PHE A 139 -6.19 -3.22 2.26
C PHE A 139 -7.29 -3.30 3.33
N THR A 140 -6.94 -2.99 4.57
CA THR A 140 -7.92 -2.73 5.62
C THR A 140 -7.43 -1.62 6.53
N ARG A 141 -8.36 -0.76 6.95
CA ARG A 141 -8.14 0.12 8.10
C ARG A 141 -8.15 -0.74 9.36
N VAL A 142 -7.26 -0.43 10.31
CA VAL A 142 -7.16 -1.15 11.60
C VAL A 142 -7.84 -0.33 12.68
N GLU A 143 -9.01 -0.79 13.12
CA GLU A 143 -9.82 -0.09 14.11
C GLU A 143 -9.45 -0.49 15.55
N LYS A 144 -9.84 0.34 16.53
CA LYS A 144 -9.66 0.01 17.94
C LYS A 144 -10.52 -1.23 18.24
N GLY A 145 -9.91 -2.25 18.86
CA GLY A 145 -10.58 -3.51 19.20
C GLY A 145 -10.39 -4.61 18.17
N MET A 146 -9.99 -4.29 16.93
CA MET A 146 -9.68 -5.33 15.94
C MET A 146 -8.50 -6.18 16.41
N THR A 147 -8.70 -7.48 16.35
CA THR A 147 -7.71 -8.50 16.62
C THR A 147 -6.76 -8.66 15.43
N ARG A 148 -5.57 -9.20 15.69
CA ARG A 148 -4.61 -9.57 14.64
C ARG A 148 -5.21 -10.58 13.65
N LEU A 149 -6.04 -11.49 14.17
CA LEU A 149 -6.72 -12.49 13.36
C LEU A 149 -7.68 -11.82 12.37
N GLU A 150 -8.57 -10.94 12.84
CA GLU A 150 -9.53 -10.25 11.96
C GLU A 150 -8.83 -9.45 10.86
N ILE A 151 -7.70 -8.79 11.16
CA ILE A 151 -6.90 -8.08 10.15
C ILE A 151 -6.41 -9.05 9.07
N VAL A 152 -5.80 -10.18 9.47
CA VAL A 152 -5.28 -11.18 8.54
C VAL A 152 -6.40 -11.80 7.72
N GLU A 153 -7.50 -12.19 8.37
CA GLU A 153 -8.66 -12.77 7.68
C GLU A 153 -9.26 -11.81 6.66
N ASN A 154 -9.44 -10.54 7.00
CA ASN A 154 -10.02 -9.55 6.09
C ASN A 154 -9.15 -9.34 4.85
N LEU A 155 -7.83 -9.34 5.01
CA LEU A 155 -6.90 -9.21 3.90
C LEU A 155 -6.87 -10.48 3.03
N VAL A 156 -6.85 -11.67 3.64
CA VAL A 156 -6.87 -12.95 2.92
C VAL A 156 -8.18 -13.13 2.17
N LYS A 157 -9.33 -12.83 2.78
CA LYS A 157 -10.66 -12.88 2.13
C LYS A 157 -10.70 -12.01 0.87
N GLN A 158 -10.16 -10.79 0.94
CA GLN A 158 -10.06 -9.92 -0.23
C GLN A 158 -9.20 -10.51 -1.35
N ILE A 159 -8.08 -11.17 -1.03
CA ILE A 159 -7.22 -11.81 -2.04
C ILE A 159 -7.93 -12.99 -2.71
N LEU A 160 -8.60 -13.83 -1.93
CA LEU A 160 -9.35 -14.98 -2.46
C LEU A 160 -10.52 -14.51 -3.35
N ALA A 161 -11.19 -13.42 -2.98
CA ALA A 161 -12.25 -12.80 -3.77
C ALA A 161 -11.76 -12.25 -5.13
N LEU A 162 -10.45 -11.99 -5.28
CA LEU A 162 -9.85 -11.66 -6.57
C LEU A 162 -9.58 -12.89 -7.45
N GLY A 163 -9.95 -14.10 -7.01
CA GLY A 163 -9.70 -15.35 -7.73
C GLY A 163 -8.23 -15.80 -7.69
N LEU A 164 -7.45 -15.29 -6.72
CA LEU A 164 -6.04 -15.64 -6.57
C LEU A 164 -5.85 -16.80 -5.58
N GLU A 165 -4.93 -17.69 -5.91
CA GLU A 165 -4.45 -18.74 -5.03
C GLU A 165 -3.25 -18.25 -4.20
N ILE A 166 -3.22 -18.57 -2.92
CA ILE A 166 -2.15 -18.16 -2.01
C ILE A 166 -1.13 -19.30 -1.87
N GLU A 167 0.06 -19.11 -2.40
CA GLU A 167 1.17 -20.07 -2.29
C GLU A 167 1.85 -20.03 -0.93
N LEU A 168 2.00 -18.83 -0.36
CA LEU A 168 2.76 -18.58 0.86
C LEU A 168 2.33 -17.27 1.49
N ILE A 169 2.10 -17.26 2.80
CA ILE A 169 1.85 -16.05 3.59
C ILE A 169 3.06 -15.76 4.47
N ALA A 170 3.64 -14.57 4.33
CA ALA A 170 4.72 -14.10 5.21
C ALA A 170 4.25 -12.93 6.08
N LEU A 171 4.46 -13.00 7.39
CA LEU A 171 4.11 -11.95 8.35
C LEU A 171 5.23 -11.72 9.35
N ASP A 172 5.31 -10.53 9.93
CA ASP A 172 6.28 -10.28 11.01
C ASP A 172 5.79 -10.76 12.39
N ALA A 173 6.63 -10.53 13.39
CA ALA A 173 6.36 -10.87 14.78
C ALA A 173 5.26 -10.01 15.43
N GLY A 174 4.88 -8.88 14.82
CA GLY A 174 3.75 -8.07 15.22
C GLY A 174 2.44 -8.85 15.14
N PHE A 175 2.30 -9.76 14.16
CA PHE A 175 1.11 -10.62 13.99
C PHE A 175 1.15 -11.92 14.82
N TYR A 176 2.22 -12.19 15.58
CA TYR A 176 2.35 -13.43 16.34
C TYR A 176 1.27 -13.57 17.43
N SER A 177 0.32 -14.48 17.20
CA SER A 177 -0.64 -14.98 18.19
C SER A 177 -1.04 -16.42 17.90
N VAL A 178 -1.52 -17.14 18.92
CA VAL A 178 -2.04 -18.50 18.76
C VAL A 178 -3.18 -18.55 17.74
N ASP A 179 -4.09 -17.58 17.78
CA ASP A 179 -5.23 -17.50 16.85
C ASP A 179 -4.79 -17.28 15.40
N VAL A 180 -3.79 -16.41 15.17
CA VAL A 180 -3.25 -16.17 13.82
C VAL A 180 -2.55 -17.42 13.30
N ILE A 181 -1.74 -18.10 14.11
CA ILE A 181 -1.03 -19.31 13.68
C ILE A 181 -2.03 -20.43 13.34
N ASN A 182 -3.05 -20.63 14.18
CA ASN A 182 -4.11 -21.60 13.91
C ASN A 182 -4.85 -21.27 12.62
N TYR A 183 -5.18 -20.01 12.37
CA TYR A 183 -5.76 -19.60 11.08
C TYR A 183 -4.81 -19.89 9.90
N LEU A 184 -3.53 -19.51 10.01
CA LEU A 184 -2.52 -19.68 8.97
C LEU A 184 -2.20 -21.14 8.65
N SER A 185 -2.46 -22.08 9.57
CA SER A 185 -2.20 -23.53 9.37
C SER A 185 -2.87 -24.13 8.12
N ARG A 186 -3.92 -23.48 7.60
CA ARG A 186 -4.58 -23.86 6.33
C ARG A 186 -3.81 -23.43 5.08
N PHE A 187 -2.77 -22.64 5.24
CA PHE A 187 -1.91 -22.13 4.19
C PHE A 187 -0.46 -22.52 4.49
N ASN A 188 0.40 -22.47 3.48
CA ASN A 188 1.84 -22.38 3.74
C ASN A 188 2.13 -21.00 4.34
N PHE A 189 2.86 -20.95 5.46
CA PHE A 189 3.19 -19.69 6.09
C PHE A 189 4.61 -19.64 6.66
N ILE A 190 5.14 -18.42 6.76
CA ILE A 190 6.30 -18.12 7.59
C ILE A 190 6.01 -16.84 8.39
N ILE A 191 6.03 -16.93 9.71
CA ILE A 191 5.76 -15.81 10.61
C ILE A 191 7.00 -15.49 11.45
N GLY A 192 7.28 -14.21 11.67
CA GLY A 192 8.22 -13.79 12.70
C GLY A 192 7.75 -14.22 14.08
N VAL A 193 8.64 -14.72 14.93
CA VAL A 193 8.31 -15.09 16.31
C VAL A 193 9.18 -14.24 17.24
N PRO A 194 8.62 -13.58 18.27
CA PRO A 194 9.43 -12.91 19.28
C PRO A 194 10.24 -13.93 20.08
N VAL A 195 11.58 -13.82 20.10
CA VAL A 195 12.45 -14.76 20.83
C VAL A 195 12.11 -14.79 22.32
N GLU A 196 11.84 -13.63 22.91
CA GLU A 196 11.43 -13.49 24.31
C GLU A 196 10.17 -14.30 24.67
N LYS A 197 9.27 -14.51 23.71
CA LYS A 197 8.05 -15.30 23.95
C LYS A 197 8.30 -16.81 23.89
N VAL A 198 9.38 -17.24 23.24
CA VAL A 198 9.73 -18.67 23.16
C VAL A 198 10.73 -19.08 24.23
N GLY A 199 11.56 -18.16 24.73
CA GLY A 199 12.55 -18.42 25.78
C GLY A 199 13.73 -19.31 25.33
N ILE A 200 13.96 -19.44 24.02
CA ILE A 200 15.03 -20.27 23.46
C ILE A 200 16.08 -19.36 22.83
N HIS A 201 17.24 -19.25 23.48
CA HIS A 201 18.37 -18.40 23.09
C HIS A 201 19.54 -19.24 22.54
N ARG A 202 19.23 -20.11 21.58
CA ARG A 202 20.19 -20.96 20.87
C ARG A 202 19.67 -21.28 19.48
N ASN A 203 20.54 -21.78 18.60
CA ASN A 203 20.09 -22.39 17.36
C ASN A 203 19.09 -23.52 17.66
N PHE A 204 17.93 -23.48 17.01
CA PHE A 204 16.86 -24.43 17.21
C PHE A 204 16.12 -24.64 15.89
N ASP A 205 15.74 -25.89 15.62
CA ASP A 205 14.88 -26.24 14.49
C ASP A 205 14.09 -27.48 14.90
N GLY A 206 12.78 -27.33 15.08
CA GLY A 206 11.93 -28.43 15.52
C GLY A 206 10.51 -27.99 15.84
N ASP A 207 9.69 -28.96 16.25
CA ASP A 207 8.30 -28.71 16.59
C ASP A 207 8.18 -27.87 17.86
N TYR A 208 7.23 -26.93 17.83
CA TYR A 208 6.94 -26.03 18.93
C TYR A 208 5.44 -25.88 19.11
N THR A 209 5.01 -25.78 20.37
CA THR A 209 3.61 -25.53 20.73
C THR A 209 3.51 -24.22 21.50
N ALA A 210 2.98 -23.18 20.86
CA ALA A 210 2.61 -21.95 21.55
C ALA A 210 1.30 -22.17 22.34
N LYS A 211 1.24 -21.64 23.56
CA LYS A 211 0.05 -21.69 24.41
C LYS A 211 -0.35 -20.27 24.81
N SER A 212 -1.64 -19.96 24.74
CA SER A 212 -2.18 -18.67 25.21
C SER A 212 -3.66 -18.79 25.48
N ARG A 213 -4.12 -18.32 26.66
CA ARG A 213 -5.54 -18.28 27.06
C ARG A 213 -6.29 -19.59 26.80
N GLY A 214 -5.71 -20.72 27.22
CA GLY A 214 -6.29 -22.06 27.02
C GLY A 214 -6.17 -22.64 25.60
N LYS A 215 -5.84 -21.83 24.59
CA LYS A 215 -5.61 -22.27 23.21
C LYS A 215 -4.15 -22.69 22.99
N LYS A 216 -3.95 -23.59 22.03
CA LYS A 216 -2.63 -24.06 21.60
C LYS A 216 -2.49 -23.92 20.08
N ALA A 217 -1.28 -23.67 19.60
CA ALA A 217 -0.93 -23.69 18.19
C ALA A 217 0.39 -24.45 18.01
N LYS A 218 0.40 -25.43 17.11
CA LYS A 218 1.59 -26.22 16.77
C LYS A 218 2.19 -25.73 15.46
N PHE A 219 3.50 -25.59 15.41
CA PHE A 219 4.25 -25.21 14.21
C PHE A 219 5.73 -25.54 14.39
N ARG A 220 6.48 -25.61 13.29
CA ARG A 220 7.93 -25.73 13.31
C ARG A 220 8.55 -24.38 13.64
N LEU A 221 9.34 -24.33 14.71
CA LEU A 221 10.08 -23.15 15.15
C LEU A 221 11.54 -23.27 14.72
N ILE A 222 12.04 -22.20 14.11
CA ILE A 222 13.41 -22.08 13.63
C ILE A 222 14.04 -20.86 14.29
N ILE A 223 15.17 -21.05 14.94
CA ILE A 223 15.97 -20.00 15.57
C ILE A 223 17.39 -20.06 15.04
N HIS A 224 17.92 -18.92 14.62
CA HIS A 224 19.26 -18.77 14.07
C HIS A 224 19.85 -17.42 14.47
N HIS A 225 21.18 -17.31 14.42
CA HIS A 225 21.85 -16.02 14.61
C HIS A 225 21.56 -15.07 13.44
N GLY A 226 21.19 -13.84 13.79
CA GLY A 226 21.17 -12.69 12.90
C GLY A 226 22.58 -12.13 12.69
N ARG A 227 22.66 -11.02 11.95
CA ARG A 227 23.93 -10.34 11.63
C ARG A 227 24.59 -9.70 12.87
N GLU A 228 23.80 -9.26 13.83
CA GLU A 228 24.24 -8.52 15.02
C GLU A 228 24.34 -9.41 16.28
N LYS A 229 24.64 -10.71 16.10
CA LYS A 229 24.67 -11.73 17.18
C LYS A 229 23.34 -11.95 17.93
N GLU A 230 22.26 -11.23 17.59
CA GLU A 230 20.93 -11.50 18.10
C GLU A 230 20.34 -12.80 17.56
N TYR A 231 19.42 -13.42 18.31
CA TYR A 231 18.66 -14.57 17.82
C TYR A 231 17.42 -14.11 17.07
N LEU A 232 17.18 -14.70 15.89
CA LEU A 232 15.98 -14.47 15.09
C LEU A 232 15.15 -15.74 15.03
N ALA A 233 13.89 -15.65 15.47
CA ALA A 233 12.95 -16.75 15.43
C ALA A 233 11.92 -16.60 14.28
N LYS A 234 11.56 -17.75 13.69
CA LYS A 234 10.57 -17.90 12.63
C LYS A 234 9.71 -19.13 12.93
N GLY A 235 8.39 -19.00 12.77
CA GLY A 235 7.44 -20.10 12.84
C GLY A 235 6.95 -20.43 11.44
N THR A 236 6.83 -21.72 11.12
CA THR A 236 6.37 -22.17 9.79
C THR A 236 5.74 -23.56 9.87
N ASN A 237 4.98 -23.95 8.86
CA ASN A 237 4.55 -25.32 8.61
C ASN A 237 5.29 -25.95 7.41
N LEU A 238 6.30 -25.28 6.87
CA LEU A 238 7.04 -25.77 5.70
C LEU A 238 8.06 -26.83 6.09
N ASP A 239 8.06 -27.92 5.32
CA ASP A 239 9.07 -28.96 5.39
C ASP A 239 10.18 -28.72 4.34
N VAL A 240 10.95 -27.65 4.56
CA VAL A 240 12.13 -27.31 3.75
C VAL A 240 13.33 -26.98 4.65
N ASN A 241 14.53 -26.94 4.10
CA ASN A 241 15.72 -26.54 4.87
C ASN A 241 15.54 -25.13 5.49
N ARG A 242 16.03 -24.94 6.71
CA ARG A 242 16.10 -23.65 7.43
C ARG A 242 16.53 -22.47 6.54
N SER A 243 17.60 -22.63 5.76
CA SER A 243 18.13 -21.60 4.87
C SER A 243 17.11 -21.17 3.81
N MET A 244 16.29 -22.10 3.30
CA MET A 244 15.20 -21.82 2.37
C MET A 244 14.07 -21.05 3.05
N VAL A 245 13.68 -21.43 4.28
CA VAL A 245 12.67 -20.70 5.07
C VAL A 245 13.11 -19.24 5.24
N VAL A 246 14.35 -19.01 5.68
CA VAL A 246 14.88 -17.65 5.88
C VAL A 246 14.94 -16.89 4.55
N LYS A 247 15.40 -17.52 3.47
CA LYS A 247 15.47 -16.93 2.13
C LYS A 247 14.08 -16.53 1.62
N TRP A 248 13.09 -17.41 1.76
CA TRP A 248 11.72 -17.16 1.31
C TRP A 248 11.04 -16.09 2.15
N TYR A 249 11.23 -16.12 3.47
CA TYR A 249 10.75 -15.07 4.36
C TYR A 249 11.29 -13.70 3.94
N ASN A 250 12.59 -13.55 3.79
CA ASN A 250 13.19 -12.27 3.39
C ASN A 250 12.74 -11.84 1.99
N LYS A 251 12.65 -12.78 1.04
CA LYS A 251 12.20 -12.49 -0.33
C LYS A 251 10.76 -12.00 -0.40
N VAL A 252 9.88 -12.52 0.45
CA VAL A 252 8.44 -12.20 0.44
C VAL A 252 8.11 -11.05 1.39
N ARG A 253 8.63 -11.05 2.62
CA ARG A 253 8.28 -10.10 3.69
C ARG A 253 9.00 -8.76 3.62
N THR A 254 10.29 -8.71 3.29
CA THR A 254 11.06 -7.45 3.29
C THR A 254 10.53 -6.39 2.29
N PRO A 255 10.08 -6.75 1.07
CA PRO A 255 9.61 -5.77 0.08
C PRO A 255 8.46 -4.86 0.53
N ILE A 256 7.62 -5.30 1.48
CA ILE A 256 6.47 -4.51 1.94
C ILE A 256 6.92 -3.28 2.72
N GLU A 257 8.03 -3.34 3.46
CA GLU A 257 8.56 -2.19 4.21
C GLU A 257 8.99 -1.07 3.27
N THR A 258 9.68 -1.43 2.18
CA THR A 258 10.03 -0.49 1.12
C THR A 258 8.77 0.09 0.47
N SER A 259 7.73 -0.73 0.27
CA SER A 259 6.46 -0.25 -0.28
C SER A 259 5.82 0.81 0.63
N TYR A 260 5.81 0.61 1.96
CA TYR A 260 5.28 1.60 2.88
C TYR A 260 6.11 2.88 2.93
N LYS A 261 7.45 2.80 2.85
CA LYS A 261 8.30 3.98 2.74
C LYS A 261 7.94 4.82 1.51
N LEU A 262 7.69 4.17 0.37
CA LEU A 262 7.30 4.83 -0.87
C LEU A 262 5.87 5.41 -0.79
N ILE A 263 4.89 4.64 -0.32
CA ILE A 263 3.51 5.12 -0.11
C ILE A 263 3.52 6.36 0.80
N LYS A 264 4.23 6.30 1.93
CA LYS A 264 4.33 7.43 2.88
C LYS A 264 4.96 8.68 2.28
N SER A 265 5.78 8.54 1.24
CA SER A 265 6.38 9.68 0.56
C SER A 265 5.37 10.52 -0.24
N PHE A 266 4.21 9.96 -0.57
CA PHE A 266 3.10 10.63 -1.27
C PHE A 266 1.98 11.08 -0.32
N LEU A 267 2.17 10.98 1.00
CA LEU A 267 1.14 11.43 1.95
C LEU A 267 1.08 12.95 2.00
N ILE A 268 -0.15 13.46 1.86
CA ILE A 268 -0.50 14.85 2.14
C ILE A 268 -0.27 15.14 3.62
N PHE A 269 0.37 16.26 3.93
CA PHE A 269 0.48 16.71 5.32
C PHE A 269 -0.87 17.19 5.83
N THR A 270 -1.33 16.65 6.96
CA THR A 270 -2.62 17.06 7.53
C THR A 270 -2.70 16.94 9.04
N SER A 271 -3.31 17.95 9.65
CA SER A 271 -3.76 17.98 11.05
C SER A 271 -5.25 17.65 11.20
N SER A 272 -5.97 17.31 10.12
CA SER A 272 -7.42 17.01 10.17
C SER A 272 -7.72 15.88 11.16
N ARG A 273 -8.81 15.96 11.92
CA ARG A 273 -9.27 14.86 12.80
C ARG A 273 -10.19 13.88 12.10
N SER A 274 -10.67 14.23 10.90
CA SER A 274 -11.62 13.43 10.14
C SER A 274 -11.03 12.07 9.78
N ARG A 275 -11.74 11.02 10.21
CA ARG A 275 -11.41 9.61 9.92
C ARG A 275 -11.42 9.36 8.41
N LEU A 276 -12.44 9.88 7.75
CA LEU A 276 -12.70 9.65 6.34
C LEU A 276 -11.67 10.38 5.47
N PHE A 277 -11.37 11.64 5.80
CA PHE A 277 -10.36 12.41 5.10
C PHE A 277 -8.95 11.78 5.20
N ARG A 278 -8.57 11.28 6.37
CA ARG A 278 -7.28 10.61 6.55
C ARG A 278 -7.20 9.27 5.84
N LEU A 279 -8.30 8.52 5.82
CA LEU A 279 -8.40 7.28 5.05
C LEU A 279 -8.21 7.58 3.56
N PHE A 280 -8.93 8.59 3.05
CA PHE A 280 -8.80 9.04 1.67
C PHE A 280 -7.36 9.42 1.33
N ILE A 281 -6.67 10.24 2.15
CA ILE A 281 -5.28 10.62 1.90
C ILE A 281 -4.36 9.40 1.82
N PHE A 282 -4.56 8.40 2.67
CA PHE A 282 -3.75 7.18 2.62
C PHE A 282 -4.03 6.37 1.35
N VAL A 283 -5.29 6.23 0.97
CA VAL A 283 -5.72 5.52 -0.24
C VAL A 283 -5.25 6.25 -1.51
N LEU A 284 -5.28 7.59 -1.52
CA LEU A 284 -4.71 8.40 -2.60
C LEU A 284 -3.20 8.19 -2.71
N ALA A 285 -2.47 8.16 -1.59
CA ALA A 285 -1.05 7.86 -1.60
C ALA A 285 -0.75 6.43 -2.12
N MET A 286 -1.61 5.45 -1.83
CA MET A 286 -1.54 4.10 -2.41
C MET A 286 -1.81 4.10 -3.91
N LEU A 287 -2.76 4.91 -4.39
CA LEU A 287 -3.05 5.06 -5.82
C LEU A 287 -1.82 5.61 -6.55
N ILE A 288 -1.26 6.73 -6.07
CA ILE A 288 -0.08 7.35 -6.68
C ILE A 288 1.11 6.38 -6.66
N TYR A 289 1.31 5.65 -5.57
CA TYR A 289 2.30 4.57 -5.50
C TYR A 289 2.05 3.48 -6.56
N THR A 290 0.80 3.06 -6.74
CA THR A 290 0.43 2.01 -7.71
C THR A 290 0.65 2.49 -9.15
N LEU A 291 0.34 3.75 -9.45
CA LEU A 291 0.66 4.38 -10.74
C LEU A 291 2.17 4.46 -10.97
N TYR A 292 2.95 4.83 -9.95
CA TYR A 292 4.42 4.81 -10.02
C TYR A 292 4.95 3.42 -10.36
N LEU A 293 4.35 2.35 -9.82
CA LEU A 293 4.79 0.98 -10.13
C LEU A 293 4.66 0.63 -11.62
N LEU A 294 3.75 1.26 -12.37
CA LEU A 294 3.64 1.03 -13.80
C LEU A 294 4.90 1.49 -14.54
N LEU A 295 5.53 2.58 -14.09
CA LEU A 295 6.75 3.17 -14.65
C LEU A 295 8.03 2.78 -13.90
N LYS A 296 7.91 1.95 -12.86
CA LYS A 296 9.06 1.52 -12.08
C LYS A 296 10.00 0.66 -12.93
N GLY A 297 11.26 1.08 -13.00
CA GLY A 297 12.31 0.45 -13.81
C GLY A 297 12.73 1.32 -15.00
N THR A 298 11.86 2.22 -15.45
CA THR A 298 12.16 3.21 -16.50
C THR A 298 12.30 4.62 -15.94
N THR A 299 11.62 4.91 -14.83
CA THR A 299 11.52 6.26 -14.28
C THR A 299 11.83 6.25 -12.79
N SER A 300 12.62 7.21 -12.31
CA SER A 300 12.85 7.38 -10.88
C SER A 300 11.57 7.90 -10.20
N LYS A 301 11.49 7.79 -8.86
CA LYS A 301 10.33 8.28 -8.11
C LYS A 301 10.22 9.80 -8.18
N GLU A 302 11.35 10.50 -8.14
CA GLU A 302 11.46 11.95 -8.25
C GLU A 302 11.04 12.41 -9.65
N ASP A 303 11.51 11.76 -10.71
CA ASP A 303 11.07 12.07 -12.07
C ASP A 303 9.57 11.83 -12.21
N PHE A 304 9.06 10.70 -11.72
CA PHE A 304 7.62 10.42 -11.72
C PHE A 304 6.80 11.54 -11.04
N ARG A 305 7.29 12.07 -9.91
CA ARG A 305 6.63 13.20 -9.23
C ARG A 305 6.64 14.45 -10.09
N LEU A 306 7.79 14.84 -10.63
CA LEU A 306 7.92 16.03 -11.48
C LEU A 306 7.05 15.92 -12.73
N LEU A 307 7.02 14.74 -13.34
CA LEU A 307 6.22 14.46 -14.53
C LEU A 307 4.71 14.60 -14.24
N LEU A 308 4.22 14.05 -13.13
CA LEU A 308 2.81 14.24 -12.75
C LEU A 308 2.50 15.68 -12.33
N ILE A 309 3.43 16.37 -11.64
CA ILE A 309 3.25 17.78 -11.30
C ILE A 309 3.13 18.62 -12.58
N ALA A 310 4.01 18.40 -13.56
CA ALA A 310 3.93 19.09 -14.85
C ALA A 310 2.61 18.77 -15.58
N LEU A 311 2.14 17.52 -15.50
CA LEU A 311 0.86 17.11 -16.07
C LEU A 311 -0.31 17.92 -15.48
N PHE A 312 -0.34 18.15 -14.15
CA PHE A 312 -1.48 18.75 -13.46
C PHE A 312 -1.38 20.27 -13.22
N LEU A 313 -0.18 20.86 -13.24
CA LEU A 313 0.05 22.28 -12.91
C LEU A 313 0.33 23.19 -14.11
N GLN A 314 0.66 22.66 -15.30
CA GLN A 314 1.15 23.51 -16.38
C GLN A 314 0.23 23.53 -17.59
N ASP A 315 -0.36 24.68 -17.90
CA ASP A 315 -1.05 24.88 -19.18
C ASP A 315 -0.08 25.05 -20.36
N ASN A 316 1.16 25.51 -20.14
CA ASN A 316 2.03 25.97 -21.23
C ASN A 316 3.54 25.73 -21.02
N ILE A 317 4.03 24.48 -21.09
CA ILE A 317 5.46 24.23 -21.37
C ILE A 317 5.61 23.23 -22.52
N THR A 318 5.67 23.74 -23.74
CA THR A 318 5.91 22.99 -24.98
C THR A 318 7.22 22.19 -24.94
N THR A 319 8.28 22.70 -24.32
CA THR A 319 9.60 22.05 -24.28
C THR A 319 9.67 20.81 -23.37
N ILE A 320 8.75 20.67 -22.41
CA ILE A 320 8.70 19.51 -21.49
C ILE A 320 7.75 18.42 -22.04
N GLN A 321 6.83 18.76 -22.95
CA GLN A 321 5.81 17.86 -23.49
C GLN A 321 6.40 16.65 -24.25
N GLU A 322 7.48 16.82 -25.01
CA GLU A 322 8.14 15.70 -25.72
C GLU A 322 8.70 14.65 -24.76
N TYR A 323 9.35 15.11 -23.68
CA TYR A 323 9.94 14.26 -22.66
C TYR A 323 8.84 13.57 -21.81
N LEU A 324 7.78 14.32 -21.48
CA LEU A 324 6.61 13.80 -20.78
C LEU A 324 5.95 12.65 -21.54
N VAL A 325 5.60 12.85 -22.82
CA VAL A 325 4.84 11.85 -23.59
C VAL A 325 5.64 10.58 -23.81
N LYS A 326 6.95 10.66 -24.10
CA LYS A 326 7.78 9.47 -24.29
C LYS A 326 7.86 8.61 -23.02
N ILE A 327 7.86 9.23 -21.85
CA ILE A 327 7.91 8.53 -20.56
C ILE A 327 6.51 8.10 -20.07
N PHE A 328 5.48 8.85 -20.43
CA PHE A 328 4.10 8.56 -20.05
C PHE A 328 3.36 7.62 -21.00
N TYR A 329 3.85 7.40 -22.21
CA TYR A 329 3.24 6.45 -23.15
C TYR A 329 3.03 5.04 -22.54
N PRO A 330 3.98 4.47 -21.76
CA PRO A 330 3.73 3.23 -21.01
C PRO A 330 2.65 3.36 -19.92
N LEU A 331 2.52 4.52 -19.27
CA LEU A 331 1.44 4.78 -18.31
C LEU A 331 0.10 4.85 -19.03
N PHE A 332 0.03 5.56 -20.15
CA PHE A 332 -1.16 5.70 -20.97
C PHE A 332 -1.66 4.35 -21.50
N ASN A 333 -0.79 3.55 -22.11
CA ASN A 333 -1.15 2.21 -22.58
C ASN A 333 -1.58 1.30 -21.43
N SER A 334 -0.94 1.44 -20.25
CA SER A 334 -1.39 0.74 -19.06
C SER A 334 -2.81 1.19 -18.67
N LEU A 335 -3.09 2.50 -18.66
CA LEU A 335 -4.41 3.09 -18.38
C LEU A 335 -5.48 2.74 -19.41
N GLU A 336 -5.16 2.62 -20.69
CA GLU A 336 -6.07 2.08 -21.73
C GLU A 336 -6.51 0.65 -21.46
N LEU A 337 -5.61 -0.19 -20.96
CA LEU A 337 -5.99 -1.53 -20.56
C LEU A 337 -6.98 -1.51 -19.38
N PHE A 338 -7.10 -0.42 -18.61
CA PHE A 338 -7.95 -0.31 -17.41
C PHE A 338 -9.34 0.32 -17.65
N SER A 339 -9.59 0.91 -18.81
CA SER A 339 -10.84 1.62 -19.16
C SER A 339 -11.78 0.77 -20.03
N GLY A 340 -11.97 -0.50 -19.68
CA GLY A 340 -12.93 -1.42 -20.30
C GLY A 340 -14.05 -1.76 -19.34
#